data_AF-A0A844CF35-F1
#
_entry.id   AF-A0A844CF35-F1
#
_cell.length_a   1.000
_cell.length_b   1.000
_cell.length_c   1.000
_cell.angle_alpha   90.00
_cell.angle_beta   90.00
_cell.angle_gamma   90.00
#
_symmetry.space_group_name_H-M   'P 1'
#
loop_
_entity.id
_entity.type
_entity.pdbx_description
1 polymer ?
#
loop_
_entity_poly.entity_id
_entity_poly.type
_entity_poly.pdbx_seq_one_letter_code
_entity_poly.pdbx_strand_id
1 'polypeptide(L)'
;MQTLLFRCRLANGLHARPACELEQRAARFSATVTLVNQSKSRQGNAKSVLALVGADVAAGDECQLLIEGPDEQEALEALRHFIEHEFEHSDTPLVDSTGNERQPIPVFLSRSTSPVWQGNGVSEGSALAKAVYVGRVDLHDLARQYDETPPAVQQRQLAAALSGARRRLREEAVLNKGEVAQILDAQSQLLEDEAIDECLREDHPARNALAALAQAIDILREPFRQSGSEYLRQRELDVYDLGLRLASQLTGQSRLWMPVLDEAVIVICQNVLTPGQLLMLRGPHLLGIVMPDGGETSHTAILARRFKTPLLCLASTDALFAAGADPFLLAASHGLLLSEPDEVARRWLALESVKQRSMPAGGPSRADEEMISESLVFLDETLGDKHEVIKRLTDNLDVQQRSVSATLAEHAIWQREAVFTTALGFSIAIPHCQSAVIARSSISVLRLNEPLDWGNSVAVKLVIMLTLSEHEQAQHMRIFSVLARRLMHESFRERLMGAGTPREMVNLLREEVILLS
;
A
#
# COMPACT_ATOMS: atom_id res chain seq x y z
N MET A 1 -7.79 29.58 38.94
CA MET A 1 -7.37 29.39 37.55
C MET A 1 -5.87 29.25 37.49
N GLN A 2 -5.37 28.10 37.03
CA GLN A 2 -3.96 27.77 36.86
C GLN A 2 -3.57 27.74 35.39
N THR A 3 -2.27 27.87 35.10
CA THR A 3 -1.74 27.89 33.74
C THR A 3 -0.43 27.12 33.62
N LEU A 4 -0.32 26.30 32.58
CA LEU A 4 0.93 25.66 32.17
C LEU A 4 1.29 26.09 30.74
N LEU A 5 2.49 26.64 30.56
CA LEU A 5 3.05 26.97 29.25
C LEU A 5 4.05 25.90 28.84
N PHE A 6 4.00 25.48 27.58
CA PHE A 6 4.97 24.55 27.01
C PHE A 6 5.11 24.76 25.50
N ARG A 7 6.22 24.29 24.94
CA ARG A 7 6.43 24.24 23.49
C ARG A 7 6.22 22.83 23.01
N CYS A 8 5.42 22.63 21.96
CA CYS A 8 5.21 21.28 21.42
C CYS A 8 6.51 20.76 20.79
N ARG A 9 7.02 19.63 21.28
CA ARG A 9 8.23 18.98 20.77
C ARG A 9 7.97 17.71 19.97
N LEU A 10 6.70 17.33 19.82
CA LEU A 10 6.26 16.18 19.04
C LEU A 10 6.56 16.47 17.56
N ALA A 11 7.30 15.59 16.90
CA ALA A 11 7.71 15.75 15.51
C ALA A 11 6.49 15.85 14.58
N ASN A 12 5.42 15.11 14.90
CA ASN A 12 4.18 15.09 14.14
C ASN A 12 3.09 16.03 14.70
N GLY A 13 3.42 16.85 15.71
CA GLY A 13 2.47 17.70 16.43
C GLY A 13 1.56 16.95 17.41
N LEU A 14 0.56 17.63 17.98
CA LEU A 14 -0.43 17.01 18.86
C LEU A 14 -1.46 16.24 18.03
N HIS A 15 -1.10 15.01 17.68
CA HIS A 15 -1.96 14.12 16.94
C HIS A 15 -2.74 13.16 17.86
N ALA A 16 -3.58 12.29 17.27
CA ALA A 16 -4.56 11.48 18.01
C ALA A 16 -4.01 10.68 19.20
N ARG A 17 -2.79 10.13 19.13
CA ARG A 17 -2.23 9.33 20.24
C ARG A 17 -1.76 10.21 21.42
N PRO A 18 -0.87 11.20 21.21
CA PRO A 18 -0.57 12.22 22.22
C PRO A 18 -1.82 12.94 22.75
N ALA A 19 -2.81 13.19 21.89
CA ALA A 19 -4.10 13.78 22.27
C ALA A 19 -4.92 12.84 23.16
N CYS A 20 -5.02 11.54 22.84
CA CYS A 20 -5.65 10.54 23.73
C CYS A 20 -4.93 10.45 25.08
N GLU A 21 -3.61 10.44 25.10
CA GLU A 21 -2.84 10.39 26.37
C GLU A 21 -3.05 11.64 27.23
N LEU A 22 -3.15 12.81 26.61
CA LEU A 22 -3.47 14.06 27.28
C LEU A 22 -4.92 14.07 27.79
N GLU A 23 -5.87 13.62 26.96
CA GLU A 23 -7.28 13.51 27.30
C GLU A 23 -7.51 12.56 28.48
N GLN A 24 -6.96 11.33 28.44
CA GLN A 24 -7.10 10.35 29.52
C GLN A 24 -6.55 10.83 30.87
N ARG A 25 -5.61 11.78 30.86
CA ARG A 25 -5.08 12.40 32.07
C ARG A 25 -5.95 13.57 32.50
N ALA A 26 -6.35 14.43 31.57
CA ALA A 26 -7.23 15.57 31.84
C ALA A 26 -8.62 15.13 32.33
N ALA A 27 -9.18 14.05 31.80
CA ALA A 27 -10.50 13.52 32.13
C ALA A 27 -10.60 12.99 33.57
N ARG A 28 -9.48 12.74 34.27
CA ARG A 28 -9.47 12.30 35.68
C ARG A 28 -9.87 13.39 36.66
N PHE A 29 -9.83 14.64 36.22
CA PHE A 29 -10.07 15.82 37.04
C PHE A 29 -11.46 16.40 36.77
N SER A 30 -12.06 17.01 37.78
CA SER A 30 -13.32 17.76 37.64
C SER A 30 -13.09 19.11 36.96
N ALA A 31 -11.89 19.69 37.10
CA ALA A 31 -11.51 20.96 36.50
C ALA A 31 -11.66 20.94 34.98
N THR A 32 -12.05 22.09 34.43
CA THR A 32 -12.03 22.33 32.99
C THR A 32 -10.57 22.55 32.58
N VAL A 33 -10.11 21.82 31.57
CA VAL A 33 -8.76 21.93 31.04
C VAL A 33 -8.88 22.34 29.57
N THR A 34 -8.36 23.51 29.21
CA THR A 34 -8.40 24.03 27.83
C THR A 34 -6.98 24.13 27.29
N LEU A 35 -6.70 23.48 26.17
CA LEU A 35 -5.49 23.68 25.41
C LEU A 35 -5.65 24.87 24.47
N VAL A 36 -4.70 25.78 24.49
CA VAL A 36 -4.62 26.94 23.59
C VAL A 36 -3.32 26.85 22.80
N ASN A 37 -3.43 26.78 21.48
CA ASN A 37 -2.31 26.99 20.56
C ASN A 37 -2.15 28.50 20.35
N GLN A 38 -1.19 29.10 21.06
CA GLN A 38 -0.96 30.54 21.01
C GLN A 38 -0.48 30.98 19.63
N SER A 39 0.30 30.12 18.96
CA SER A 39 0.85 30.38 17.62
C SER A 39 -0.22 30.57 16.55
N LYS A 40 -1.37 29.88 16.71
CA LYS A 40 -2.47 29.87 15.72
C LYS A 40 -3.78 30.43 16.24
N SER A 41 -3.82 30.90 17.49
CA SER A 41 -5.04 31.39 18.17
C SER A 41 -6.21 30.39 18.09
N ARG A 42 -5.90 29.10 18.19
CA ARG A 42 -6.89 28.01 18.25
C ARG A 42 -6.90 27.42 19.65
N GLN A 43 -8.03 26.86 20.06
CA GLN A 43 -8.17 26.22 21.36
C GLN A 43 -9.05 24.98 21.28
N GLY A 44 -8.88 24.09 22.24
CA GLY A 44 -9.67 22.86 22.38
C GLY A 44 -9.80 22.43 23.82
N ASN A 45 -10.95 21.86 24.18
CA ASN A 45 -11.13 21.20 25.48
C ASN A 45 -10.18 19.99 25.55
N ALA A 46 -9.33 19.94 26.56
CA ALA A 46 -8.37 18.86 26.72
C ALA A 46 -9.00 17.54 27.15
N LYS A 47 -10.30 17.52 27.45
CA LYS A 47 -11.10 16.30 27.66
C LYS A 47 -11.77 15.78 26.37
N SER A 48 -11.47 16.41 25.23
CA SER A 48 -11.94 15.98 23.91
C SER A 48 -10.74 15.84 22.98
N VAL A 49 -10.49 14.61 22.51
CA VAL A 49 -9.44 14.32 21.53
C VAL A 49 -9.71 15.08 20.24
N LEU A 50 -10.96 15.17 19.81
CA LEU A 50 -11.38 15.94 18.63
C LEU A 50 -11.05 17.44 18.79
N ALA A 51 -11.36 18.02 19.96
CA ALA A 51 -11.07 19.43 20.22
C ALA A 51 -9.55 19.69 20.33
N LEU A 52 -8.82 18.80 20.99
CA LEU A 52 -7.35 18.86 21.08
C LEU A 52 -6.68 18.85 19.71
N VAL A 53 -7.11 17.94 18.83
CA VAL A 53 -6.62 17.89 17.45
C VAL A 53 -7.04 19.14 16.66
N GLY A 54 -8.28 19.61 16.88
CA GLY A 54 -8.77 20.85 16.27
C GLY A 54 -7.97 22.10 16.64
N ALA A 55 -7.24 22.09 17.77
CA ALA A 55 -6.30 23.13 18.14
C ALA A 55 -5.08 23.23 17.19
N ASP A 56 -4.90 22.26 16.28
CA ASP A 56 -3.90 22.24 15.20
C ASP A 56 -2.47 22.51 15.69
N VAL A 57 -2.07 21.88 16.79
CA VAL A 57 -0.74 22.07 17.38
C VAL A 57 0.31 21.33 16.57
N ALA A 58 1.24 22.06 15.96
CA ALA A 58 2.35 21.52 15.20
C ALA A 58 3.66 21.52 16.02
N ALA A 59 4.66 20.79 15.53
CA ALA A 59 6.00 20.80 16.10
C ALA A 59 6.54 22.24 16.21
N GLY A 60 6.93 22.63 17.42
CA GLY A 60 7.49 23.94 17.71
C GLY A 60 6.48 25.03 18.07
N ASP A 61 5.17 24.77 18.00
CA ASP A 61 4.13 25.72 18.43
C ASP A 61 4.20 26.00 19.94
N GLU A 62 3.92 27.25 20.32
CA GLU A 62 3.73 27.66 21.72
C GLU A 62 2.30 27.32 22.18
N CYS A 63 2.22 26.57 23.28
CA CYS A 63 0.99 26.01 23.81
C CYS A 63 0.77 26.40 25.27
N GLN A 64 -0.50 26.50 25.64
CA GLN A 64 -0.94 26.83 27.00
C GLN A 64 -2.07 25.89 27.43
N LEU A 65 -1.97 25.28 28.61
CA LEU A 65 -3.10 24.65 29.29
C LEU A 65 -3.66 25.63 30.31
N LEU A 66 -4.94 25.99 30.13
CA LEU A 66 -5.74 26.75 31.10
C LEU A 66 -6.54 25.76 31.93
N ILE A 67 -6.38 25.79 33.25
CA ILE A 67 -7.02 24.85 34.16
C ILE A 67 -7.87 25.63 35.16
N GLU A 68 -9.16 25.36 35.21
CA GLU A 68 -10.10 26.05 36.09
C GLU A 68 -11.06 25.06 36.75
N GLY A 69 -11.07 25.03 38.08
CA GLY A 69 -11.99 24.17 38.82
C GLY A 69 -11.54 23.81 40.23
N PRO A 70 -12.29 22.93 40.92
CA PRO A 70 -12.09 22.62 42.33
C PRO A 70 -10.76 21.88 42.62
N ASP A 71 -10.23 21.15 41.64
CA ASP A 71 -9.00 20.36 41.68
C ASP A 71 -7.91 20.91 40.74
N GLU A 72 -7.96 22.21 40.43
CA GLU A 72 -7.06 22.85 39.44
C GLU A 72 -5.56 22.74 39.78
N GLN A 73 -5.21 22.71 41.07
CA GLN A 73 -3.82 22.60 41.51
C GLN A 73 -3.26 21.17 41.31
N GLU A 74 -4.05 20.16 41.65
CA GLU A 74 -3.68 18.74 41.46
C GLU A 74 -3.58 18.40 39.97
N ALA A 75 -4.53 18.90 39.17
CA ALA A 75 -4.52 18.76 37.73
C ALA A 75 -3.27 19.43 37.10
N LEU A 76 -2.88 20.62 37.56
CA LEU A 76 -1.68 21.32 37.09
C LEU A 76 -0.41 20.49 37.34
N GLU A 77 -0.25 19.94 38.54
CA GLU A 77 0.93 19.16 38.92
C GLU A 77 1.03 17.87 38.08
N ALA A 78 -0.08 17.14 37.95
CA ALA A 78 -0.13 15.91 37.16
C ALA A 78 0.13 16.15 35.67
N LEU A 79 -0.53 17.16 35.08
CA LEU A 79 -0.36 17.48 33.65
C LEU A 79 1.03 18.05 33.36
N ARG A 80 1.62 18.84 34.27
CA ARG A 80 3.00 19.31 34.15
C ARG A 80 3.98 18.15 34.09
N HIS A 81 3.86 17.19 35.03
CA HIS A 81 4.72 16.01 35.05
C HIS A 81 4.64 15.25 33.71
N PHE A 82 3.42 15.03 33.22
CA PHE A 82 3.20 14.36 31.94
C PHE A 82 3.84 15.10 30.76
N ILE A 83 3.58 16.40 30.61
CA ILE A 83 4.12 17.23 29.52
C ILE A 83 5.65 17.25 29.53
N GLU A 84 6.28 17.29 30.71
CA GLU A 84 7.73 17.39 30.84
C GLU A 84 8.47 16.06 30.66
N HIS A 85 7.87 14.91 31.01
CA HIS A 85 8.59 13.64 31.12
C HIS A 85 8.06 12.51 30.21
N GLU A 86 6.77 12.52 29.90
CA GLU A 86 6.09 11.39 29.24
C GLU A 86 5.58 11.75 27.84
N PHE A 87 5.25 13.03 27.61
CA PHE A 87 4.56 13.48 26.40
C PHE A 87 5.34 13.20 25.10
N GLU A 88 6.65 13.40 25.09
CA GLU A 88 7.50 13.09 23.92
C GLU A 88 7.51 11.59 23.57
N HIS A 89 7.37 10.70 24.56
CA HIS A 89 7.37 9.24 24.34
C HIS A 89 6.06 8.72 23.72
N SER A 90 5.05 9.58 23.60
CA SER A 90 3.75 9.24 22.98
C SER A 90 3.76 9.37 21.45
N ASP A 91 4.74 10.06 20.88
CA ASP A 91 4.95 10.21 19.42
C ASP A 91 5.88 9.07 18.95
N THR A 92 5.31 8.11 18.22
CA THR A 92 6.11 7.07 17.54
C THR A 92 6.38 7.60 16.14
N PRO A 93 7.62 7.53 15.62
CA PRO A 93 7.90 8.00 14.27
C PRO A 93 6.96 7.33 13.27
N LEU A 94 6.34 8.13 12.40
CA LEU A 94 5.76 7.59 11.18
C LEU A 94 6.91 6.89 10.45
N VAL A 95 6.69 5.62 10.10
CA VAL A 95 7.62 4.94 9.20
C VAL A 95 7.56 5.75 7.92
N ASP A 96 8.65 6.45 7.58
CA ASP A 96 8.85 7.02 6.26
C ASP A 96 8.65 5.87 5.28
N SER A 97 7.47 5.82 4.65
CA SER A 97 7.30 4.98 3.50
C SER A 97 8.20 5.60 2.45
N THR A 98 9.29 4.90 2.16
CA THR A 98 10.17 5.23 1.05
C THR A 98 9.27 5.37 -0.16
N GLY A 99 9.07 6.62 -0.60
CA GLY A 99 8.23 6.94 -1.74
C GLY A 99 8.69 6.06 -2.89
N ASN A 100 7.83 5.15 -3.30
CA ASN A 100 8.16 4.23 -4.37
C ASN A 100 8.24 5.10 -5.62
N GLU A 101 9.47 5.46 -6.04
CA GLU A 101 9.71 6.09 -7.33
C GLU A 101 8.96 5.27 -8.37
N ARG A 102 8.13 5.94 -9.19
CA ARG A 102 7.28 5.27 -10.18
C ARG A 102 8.11 4.26 -10.96
N GLN A 103 7.89 2.97 -10.70
CA GLN A 103 8.57 1.93 -11.45
C GLN A 103 8.06 1.96 -12.88
N PRO A 104 8.93 1.76 -13.88
CA PRO A 104 8.48 1.68 -15.26
C PRO A 104 7.59 0.45 -15.46
N ILE A 105 6.66 0.52 -16.42
CA ILE A 105 5.82 -0.61 -16.80
C ILE A 105 6.74 -1.76 -17.24
N PRO A 106 6.61 -3.00 -16.73
CA PRO A 106 7.38 -4.15 -17.21
C PRO A 106 7.39 -4.23 -18.73
N VAL A 107 8.55 -4.49 -19.34
CA VAL A 107 8.70 -4.44 -20.80
C VAL A 107 7.76 -5.46 -21.45
N PHE A 108 7.60 -6.63 -20.81
CA PHE A 108 6.61 -7.61 -21.22
C PHE A 108 5.18 -7.04 -21.29
N LEU A 109 4.74 -6.29 -20.27
CA LEU A 109 3.40 -5.68 -20.23
C LEU A 109 3.26 -4.51 -21.21
N SER A 110 4.36 -3.83 -21.56
CA SER A 110 4.31 -2.70 -22.52
C SER A 110 3.82 -3.09 -23.92
N ARG A 111 3.80 -4.40 -24.23
CA ARG A 111 3.23 -4.97 -25.46
C ARG A 111 1.71 -5.16 -25.43
N SER A 112 1.11 -5.07 -24.25
CA SER A 112 -0.34 -5.19 -24.11
C SER A 112 -1.03 -4.01 -24.78
N THR A 113 -2.16 -4.29 -25.42
CA THR A 113 -3.04 -3.28 -26.01
C THR A 113 -4.13 -2.83 -25.03
N SER A 114 -4.24 -3.50 -23.88
CA SER A 114 -5.19 -3.15 -22.82
C SER A 114 -4.88 -1.76 -22.24
N PRO A 115 -5.91 -0.93 -21.98
CA PRO A 115 -5.71 0.33 -21.28
C PRO A 115 -5.04 0.12 -19.91
N VAL A 116 -4.06 0.97 -19.60
CA VAL A 116 -3.25 0.89 -18.38
C VAL A 116 -3.45 2.14 -17.53
N TRP A 117 -3.69 1.95 -16.23
CA TRP A 117 -3.67 2.99 -15.22
C TRP A 117 -2.49 2.76 -14.29
N GLN A 118 -1.77 3.84 -13.99
CA GLN A 118 -0.64 3.83 -13.07
C GLN A 118 -1.00 4.55 -11.78
N GLY A 119 -0.60 3.93 -10.68
CA GLY A 119 -0.84 4.43 -9.35
C GLY A 119 0.23 3.97 -8.38
N ASN A 120 -0.08 4.11 -7.11
CA ASN A 120 0.76 3.69 -6.03
C ASN A 120 0.28 2.35 -5.46
N GLY A 121 1.16 1.35 -5.50
CA GLY A 121 0.93 0.03 -4.93
C GLY A 121 1.09 0.03 -3.41
N VAL A 122 0.03 0.36 -2.68
CA VAL A 122 0.09 0.49 -1.22
C VAL A 122 0.22 -0.86 -0.53
N SER A 123 -0.51 -1.87 -1.01
CA SER A 123 -0.40 -3.25 -0.56
C SER A 123 -0.13 -4.14 -1.75
N GLU A 124 0.98 -4.87 -1.69
CA GLU A 124 1.49 -5.68 -2.80
C GLU A 124 0.57 -6.86 -3.15
N GLY A 125 0.81 -7.40 -4.34
CA GLY A 125 0.13 -8.58 -4.88
C GLY A 125 -0.45 -8.32 -6.25
N SER A 126 -1.04 -9.36 -6.84
CA SER A 126 -1.66 -9.27 -8.16
C SER A 126 -2.90 -10.15 -8.24
N ALA A 127 -3.90 -9.70 -8.99
CA ALA A 127 -5.16 -10.39 -9.16
C ALA A 127 -5.75 -10.12 -10.53
N LEU A 128 -6.49 -11.09 -11.07
CA LEU A 128 -7.32 -10.95 -12.25
C LEU A 128 -8.73 -11.38 -11.86
N ALA A 129 -9.68 -10.44 -11.89
CA ALA A 129 -11.03 -10.71 -11.43
C ALA A 129 -12.03 -9.70 -12.01
N LYS A 130 -13.31 -9.99 -11.81
CA LYS A 130 -14.37 -9.06 -12.17
C LYS A 130 -14.34 -7.79 -11.34
N ALA A 131 -14.86 -6.69 -11.88
CA ALA A 131 -14.97 -5.42 -11.20
C ALA A 131 -16.29 -5.31 -10.40
N VAL A 132 -16.20 -4.83 -9.15
CA VAL A 132 -17.37 -4.32 -8.40
C VAL A 132 -17.13 -2.87 -8.05
N TYR A 133 -18.02 -2.01 -8.52
CA TYR A 133 -17.92 -0.56 -8.33
C TYR A 133 -18.63 -0.13 -7.04
N VAL A 134 -17.92 0.54 -6.15
CA VAL A 134 -18.43 1.10 -4.90
C VAL A 134 -18.41 2.61 -5.00
N GLY A 135 -19.60 3.19 -5.21
CA GLY A 135 -19.80 4.62 -5.35
C GLY A 135 -19.62 5.39 -4.04
N ARG A 136 -19.59 6.72 -4.16
CA ARG A 136 -19.60 7.62 -3.01
C ARG A 136 -20.93 7.48 -2.24
N VAL A 137 -20.83 7.23 -0.94
CA VAL A 137 -21.92 7.53 0.00
C VAL A 137 -21.85 9.04 0.27
N ASP A 138 -22.97 9.74 0.18
CA ASP A 138 -23.08 11.12 0.68
C ASP A 138 -24.23 11.18 1.69
N LEU A 139 -23.93 11.61 2.91
CA LEU A 139 -24.92 11.61 4.00
C LEU A 139 -26.05 12.62 3.76
N HIS A 140 -25.78 13.73 3.05
CA HIS A 140 -26.82 14.69 2.69
C HIS A 140 -27.75 14.13 1.62
N ASP A 141 -27.20 13.45 0.61
CA ASP A 141 -28.01 12.80 -0.42
C ASP A 141 -28.83 11.64 0.16
N LEU A 142 -28.24 10.87 1.08
CA LEU A 142 -28.96 9.84 1.84
C LEU A 142 -30.12 10.45 2.64
N ALA A 143 -29.90 11.56 3.33
CA ALA A 143 -30.92 12.22 4.13
C ALA A 143 -32.14 12.68 3.30
N ARG A 144 -31.95 13.06 2.03
CA ARG A 144 -33.05 13.45 1.12
C ARG A 144 -34.00 12.30 0.78
N GLN A 145 -33.55 11.05 0.91
CA GLN A 145 -34.34 9.85 0.63
C GLN A 145 -35.32 9.49 1.75
N TYR A 146 -35.24 10.16 2.90
CA TYR A 146 -36.06 9.88 4.07
C TYR A 146 -36.99 11.05 4.41
N ASP A 147 -38.12 10.72 5.04
CA ASP A 147 -39.15 11.67 5.43
C ASP A 147 -38.66 12.69 6.46
N GLU A 148 -39.39 13.81 6.55
CA GLU A 148 -39.15 14.84 7.55
C GLU A 148 -39.59 14.39 8.94
N THR A 149 -38.80 14.72 9.95
CA THR A 149 -39.11 14.41 11.34
C THR A 149 -38.98 15.65 12.23
N PRO A 150 -39.82 15.83 13.26
CA PRO A 150 -39.68 16.95 14.19
C PRO A 150 -38.35 16.90 14.96
N PRO A 151 -37.76 18.05 15.37
CA PRO A 151 -36.48 18.10 16.08
C PRO A 151 -36.38 17.17 17.30
N ALA A 152 -37.43 17.10 18.12
CA ALA A 152 -37.47 16.21 19.29
C ALA A 152 -37.48 14.71 18.94
N VAL A 153 -37.90 14.34 17.73
CA VAL A 153 -37.77 12.97 17.20
C VAL A 153 -36.35 12.75 16.70
N GLN A 154 -35.78 13.73 15.99
CA GLN A 154 -34.41 13.69 15.47
C GLN A 154 -33.41 13.45 16.61
N GLN A 155 -33.47 14.24 17.68
CA GLN A 155 -32.58 14.12 18.85
C GLN A 155 -32.67 12.73 19.50
N ARG A 156 -33.89 12.18 19.67
CA ARG A 156 -34.07 10.83 20.21
C ARG A 156 -33.50 9.74 19.30
N GLN A 157 -33.67 9.89 17.99
CA GLN A 157 -33.13 8.96 16.99
C GLN A 157 -31.59 9.00 16.98
N LEU A 158 -30.99 10.20 17.02
CA LEU A 158 -29.54 10.38 17.09
C LEU A 158 -28.95 9.78 18.38
N ALA A 159 -29.55 10.05 19.54
CA ALA A 159 -29.10 9.48 20.82
C ALA A 159 -29.18 7.95 20.84
N ALA A 160 -30.26 7.37 20.27
CA ALA A 160 -30.40 5.93 20.12
C ALA A 160 -29.37 5.34 19.15
N ALA A 161 -29.12 6.02 18.02
CA ALA A 161 -28.11 5.62 17.04
C ALA A 161 -26.71 5.64 17.65
N LEU A 162 -26.35 6.69 18.38
CA LEU A 162 -25.06 6.80 19.07
C LEU A 162 -24.86 5.67 20.08
N SER A 163 -25.85 5.43 20.94
CA SER A 163 -25.81 4.33 21.91
C SER A 163 -25.69 2.96 21.24
N GLY A 164 -26.42 2.76 20.14
CA GLY A 164 -26.37 1.53 19.34
C GLY A 164 -25.02 1.31 18.66
N ALA A 165 -24.44 2.36 18.08
CA ALA A 165 -23.14 2.33 17.43
C ALA A 165 -22.01 2.02 18.43
N ARG A 166 -21.99 2.68 19.60
CA ARG A 166 -21.03 2.41 20.70
C ARG A 166 -21.07 0.94 21.11
N ARG A 167 -22.27 0.38 21.33
CA ARG A 167 -22.42 -1.02 21.69
C ARG A 167 -21.86 -1.96 20.62
N ARG A 168 -22.26 -1.78 19.35
CA ARG A 168 -21.78 -2.64 18.25
C ARG A 168 -20.27 -2.57 18.07
N LEU A 169 -19.69 -1.38 18.17
CA LEU A 169 -18.25 -1.21 17.97
C LEU A 169 -17.43 -1.91 19.07
N ARG A 170 -17.88 -1.84 20.32
CA ARG A 170 -17.27 -2.61 21.42
C ARG A 170 -17.41 -4.12 21.21
N GLU A 171 -18.56 -4.59 20.72
CA GLU A 171 -18.74 -6.01 20.36
C GLU A 171 -17.79 -6.43 19.23
N GLU A 172 -17.66 -5.62 18.17
CA GLU A 172 -16.71 -5.84 17.06
C GLU A 172 -15.26 -5.87 17.54
N ALA A 173 -14.87 -4.95 18.42
CA ALA A 173 -13.52 -4.88 18.98
C ALA A 173 -13.16 -6.16 19.76
N VAL A 174 -14.09 -6.67 20.60
CA VAL A 174 -13.91 -7.90 21.38
C VAL A 174 -13.79 -9.15 20.50
N LEU A 175 -14.51 -9.18 19.37
CA LEU A 175 -14.49 -10.31 18.43
C LEU A 175 -13.21 -10.35 17.57
N ASN A 176 -12.51 -9.22 17.44
CA ASN A 176 -11.27 -9.10 16.70
C ASN A 176 -10.05 -9.16 17.63
N LYS A 177 -8.87 -9.37 17.05
CA LYS A 177 -7.60 -9.41 17.80
C LYS A 177 -6.50 -8.65 17.06
N GLY A 178 -5.48 -8.21 17.79
CA GLY A 178 -4.32 -7.51 17.22
C GLY A 178 -4.67 -6.10 16.73
N GLU A 179 -4.03 -5.67 15.64
CA GLU A 179 -4.17 -4.32 15.07
C GLU A 179 -5.63 -3.96 14.71
N VAL A 180 -6.42 -4.94 14.24
CA VAL A 180 -7.85 -4.70 13.93
C VAL A 180 -8.61 -4.28 15.20
N ALA A 181 -8.37 -4.96 16.32
CA ALA A 181 -8.98 -4.58 17.59
C ALA A 181 -8.50 -3.18 18.03
N GLN A 182 -7.20 -2.87 17.88
CA GLN A 182 -6.66 -1.55 18.22
C GLN A 182 -7.29 -0.42 17.39
N ILE A 183 -7.54 -0.64 16.10
CA ILE A 183 -8.22 0.34 15.24
C ILE A 183 -9.68 0.51 15.69
N LEU A 184 -10.40 -0.58 15.96
CA LEU A 184 -11.77 -0.53 16.45
C LEU A 184 -11.88 0.12 17.84
N ASP A 185 -10.91 -0.13 18.73
CA ASP A 185 -10.80 0.51 20.04
C ASP A 185 -10.58 2.02 19.89
N ALA A 186 -9.68 2.43 18.98
CA ALA A 186 -9.45 3.85 18.69
C ALA A 186 -10.71 4.51 18.11
N GLN A 187 -11.46 3.83 17.23
CA GLN A 187 -12.75 4.30 16.75
C GLN A 187 -13.80 4.39 17.89
N SER A 188 -13.74 3.48 18.87
CA SER A 188 -14.64 3.50 20.04
C SER A 188 -14.34 4.67 20.95
N GLN A 189 -13.06 4.94 21.22
CA GLN A 189 -12.63 6.12 21.97
C GLN A 189 -13.05 7.41 21.26
N LEU A 190 -12.86 7.47 19.94
CA LEU A 190 -13.32 8.60 19.14
C LEU A 190 -14.83 8.79 19.31
N LEU A 191 -15.61 7.71 19.22
CA LEU A 191 -17.06 7.76 19.37
C LEU A 191 -17.53 8.10 20.80
N GLU A 192 -16.68 7.96 21.80
CA GLU A 192 -16.94 8.33 23.20
C GLU A 192 -16.60 9.79 23.51
N ASP A 193 -15.99 10.51 22.55
CA ASP A 193 -15.61 11.91 22.70
C ASP A 193 -16.82 12.83 22.95
N GLU A 194 -16.69 13.69 23.95
CA GLU A 194 -17.75 14.63 24.38
C GLU A 194 -18.18 15.57 23.25
N ALA A 195 -17.26 15.96 22.36
CA ALA A 195 -17.57 16.84 21.22
C ALA A 195 -18.58 16.20 20.24
N ILE A 196 -18.64 14.87 20.16
CA ILE A 196 -19.64 14.19 19.33
C ILE A 196 -21.02 14.29 19.98
N ASP A 197 -21.12 13.97 21.28
CA ASP A 197 -22.37 14.09 22.02
C ASP A 197 -22.88 15.54 22.01
N GLU A 198 -22.00 16.52 22.16
CA GLU A 198 -22.33 17.95 22.07
C GLU A 198 -22.85 18.30 20.68
N CYS A 199 -22.07 18.03 19.62
CA CYS A 199 -22.43 18.39 18.26
C CYS A 199 -23.73 17.71 17.78
N LEU A 200 -23.98 16.46 18.17
CA LEU A 200 -25.23 15.74 17.85
C LEU A 200 -26.44 16.22 18.67
N ARG A 201 -26.23 16.92 19.80
CA ARG A 201 -27.30 17.51 20.61
C ARG A 201 -27.62 18.95 20.24
N GLU A 202 -26.70 19.64 19.57
CA GLU A 202 -26.94 21.01 19.10
C GLU A 202 -28.19 21.07 18.20
N ASP A 203 -29.02 22.08 18.45
CA ASP A 203 -30.26 22.27 17.71
C ASP A 203 -29.95 23.02 16.41
N HIS A 204 -29.66 22.26 15.36
CA HIS A 204 -29.48 22.79 14.01
C HIS A 204 -30.72 22.54 13.16
N PRO A 205 -31.15 23.51 12.32
CA PRO A 205 -32.28 23.32 11.43
C PRO A 205 -31.99 22.20 10.41
N ALA A 206 -32.65 21.06 10.58
CA ALA A 206 -32.52 19.89 9.74
C ALA A 206 -33.89 19.28 9.41
N ARG A 207 -34.00 18.67 8.23
CA ARG A 207 -35.26 18.01 7.80
C ARG A 207 -35.54 16.75 8.61
N ASN A 208 -34.50 15.98 8.92
CA ASN A 208 -34.58 14.69 9.62
C ASN A 208 -33.27 14.36 10.32
N ALA A 209 -33.23 13.25 11.07
CA ALA A 209 -32.06 12.84 11.85
C ALA A 209 -30.81 12.59 10.98
N LEU A 210 -30.97 12.09 9.75
CA LEU A 210 -29.85 11.88 8.83
C LEU A 210 -29.27 13.22 8.35
N ALA A 211 -30.11 14.22 8.08
CA ALA A 211 -29.65 15.56 7.73
C ALA A 211 -28.93 16.25 8.89
N ALA A 212 -29.45 16.10 10.11
CA ALA A 212 -28.79 16.59 11.32
C ALA A 212 -27.42 15.91 11.53
N LEU A 213 -27.36 14.58 11.36
CA LEU A 213 -26.12 13.82 11.40
C LEU A 213 -25.12 14.31 10.33
N ALA A 214 -25.57 14.51 9.09
CA ALA A 214 -24.70 14.96 7.99
C ALA A 214 -24.05 16.32 8.32
N GLN A 215 -24.83 17.27 8.83
CA GLN A 215 -24.33 18.58 9.27
C GLN A 215 -23.33 18.45 10.43
N ALA A 216 -23.66 17.66 11.46
CA ALA A 216 -22.76 17.43 12.59
C ALA A 216 -21.43 16.81 12.16
N ILE A 217 -21.46 15.81 11.28
CA ILE A 217 -20.25 15.17 10.75
C ILE A 217 -19.40 16.14 9.93
N ASP A 218 -20.01 17.03 9.13
CA ASP A 218 -19.25 18.06 8.41
C ASP A 218 -18.56 19.04 9.37
N ILE A 219 -19.25 19.48 10.43
CA ILE A 219 -18.67 20.35 11.47
C ILE A 219 -17.47 19.66 12.14
N LEU A 220 -17.62 18.39 12.53
CA LEU A 220 -16.57 17.63 13.21
C LEU A 220 -15.37 17.33 12.30
N ARG A 221 -15.55 17.26 10.98
CA ARG A 221 -14.48 16.99 10.01
C ARG A 221 -13.67 18.22 9.64
N GLU A 222 -14.28 19.41 9.70
CA GLU A 222 -13.67 20.64 9.21
C GLU A 222 -12.30 20.97 9.85
N PRO A 223 -12.10 20.82 11.17
CA PRO A 223 -10.78 21.07 11.78
C PRO A 223 -9.67 20.17 11.22
N PHE A 224 -9.99 18.91 10.91
CA PHE A 224 -9.04 17.94 10.34
C PHE A 224 -8.69 18.29 8.89
N ARG A 225 -9.67 18.70 8.09
CA ARG A 225 -9.45 19.13 6.69
C ARG A 225 -8.52 20.33 6.60
N GLN A 226 -8.67 21.28 7.52
CA GLN A 226 -7.89 22.51 7.55
C GLN A 226 -6.50 22.34 8.19
N SER A 227 -6.20 21.19 8.78
CA SER A 227 -4.92 20.99 9.46
C SER A 227 -3.74 20.99 8.49
N GLY A 228 -2.65 21.62 8.90
CA GLY A 228 -1.37 21.56 8.18
C GLY A 228 -0.69 20.19 8.26
N SER A 229 -1.04 19.37 9.26
CA SER A 229 -0.48 18.02 9.45
C SER A 229 -1.17 16.99 8.55
N GLU A 230 -0.39 16.25 7.75
CA GLU A 230 -0.90 15.18 6.91
C GLU A 230 -1.55 14.06 7.72
N TYR A 231 -0.94 13.70 8.85
CA TYR A 231 -1.50 12.72 9.77
C TYR A 231 -2.88 13.13 10.28
N LEU A 232 -3.06 14.40 10.64
CA LEU A 232 -4.36 14.90 11.11
C LEU A 232 -5.38 14.92 9.98
N ARG A 233 -4.99 15.28 8.75
CA ARG A 233 -5.88 15.17 7.58
C ARG A 233 -6.34 13.72 7.34
N GLN A 234 -5.47 12.73 7.57
CA GLN A 234 -5.83 11.31 7.44
C GLN A 234 -6.90 10.85 8.46
N ARG A 235 -7.03 11.52 9.61
CA ARG A 235 -8.06 11.24 10.64
C ARG A 235 -9.45 11.73 10.27
N GLU A 236 -9.57 12.60 9.27
CA GLU A 236 -10.87 13.04 8.74
C GLU A 236 -11.76 11.86 8.32
N LEU A 237 -11.13 10.81 7.77
CA LEU A 237 -11.80 9.58 7.36
C LEU A 237 -12.33 8.75 8.54
N ASP A 238 -11.73 8.85 9.73
CA ASP A 238 -12.22 8.15 10.92
C ASP A 238 -13.54 8.78 11.40
N VAL A 239 -13.63 10.12 11.39
CA VAL A 239 -14.88 10.85 11.70
C VAL A 239 -15.94 10.58 10.63
N TYR A 240 -15.52 10.48 9.37
CA TYR A 240 -16.43 10.10 8.30
C TYR A 240 -16.97 8.67 8.44
N ASP A 241 -16.11 7.70 8.81
CA ASP A 241 -16.50 6.31 9.09
C ASP A 241 -17.56 6.25 10.20
N LEU A 242 -17.39 7.09 11.22
CA LEU A 242 -18.38 7.23 12.26
C LEU A 242 -19.74 7.70 11.70
N GLY A 243 -19.75 8.72 10.86
CA GLY A 243 -20.96 9.20 10.21
C GLY A 243 -21.71 8.09 9.47
N LEU A 244 -20.97 7.25 8.73
CA LEU A 244 -21.52 6.06 8.06
C LEU A 244 -22.10 5.06 9.06
N ARG A 245 -21.39 4.79 10.17
CA ARG A 245 -21.86 3.86 11.22
C ARG A 245 -23.14 4.36 11.88
N LEU A 246 -23.25 5.64 12.21
CA LEU A 246 -24.47 6.22 12.79
C LEU A 246 -25.63 6.20 11.78
N ALA A 247 -25.36 6.55 10.52
CA ALA A 247 -26.35 6.48 9.46
C ALA A 247 -26.88 5.04 9.27
N SER A 248 -26.05 4.02 9.42
CA SER A 248 -26.48 2.61 9.34
C SER A 248 -27.46 2.22 10.46
N GLN A 249 -27.36 2.85 11.64
CA GLN A 249 -28.34 2.67 12.72
C GLN A 249 -29.68 3.34 12.37
N LEU A 250 -29.61 4.58 11.89
CA LEU A 250 -30.79 5.39 11.59
C LEU A 250 -31.61 4.80 10.44
N THR A 251 -30.93 4.24 9.44
CA THR A 251 -31.55 3.63 8.26
C THR A 251 -31.96 2.17 8.48
N GLY A 252 -31.41 1.50 9.51
CA GLY A 252 -31.52 0.06 9.69
C GLY A 252 -30.74 -0.77 8.67
N GLN A 253 -29.97 -0.12 7.78
CA GLN A 253 -29.20 -0.79 6.74
C GLN A 253 -27.78 -1.07 7.24
N SER A 254 -27.54 -2.31 7.68
CA SER A 254 -26.24 -2.71 8.24
C SER A 254 -25.06 -2.63 7.25
N ARG A 255 -25.31 -2.52 5.94
CA ARG A 255 -24.29 -2.34 4.90
C ARG A 255 -24.70 -1.21 3.95
N LEU A 256 -24.63 0.04 4.41
CA LEU A 256 -24.92 1.22 3.57
C LEU A 256 -24.11 1.17 2.27
N TRP A 257 -24.76 0.72 1.20
CA TRP A 257 -24.22 0.58 -0.17
C TRP A 257 -22.89 -0.18 -0.29
N MET A 258 -22.54 -1.00 0.70
CA MET A 258 -21.42 -1.93 0.62
C MET A 258 -21.92 -3.28 0.09
N PRO A 259 -21.38 -3.76 -1.05
CA PRO A 259 -21.83 -5.00 -1.66
C PRO A 259 -21.48 -6.22 -0.80
N VAL A 260 -22.32 -7.25 -0.90
CA VAL A 260 -21.94 -8.60 -0.46
C VAL A 260 -21.13 -9.21 -1.60
N LEU A 261 -19.91 -9.64 -1.32
CA LEU A 261 -19.07 -10.31 -2.31
C LEU A 261 -19.34 -11.81 -2.28
N ASP A 262 -19.97 -12.34 -3.33
CA ASP A 262 -20.32 -13.76 -3.50
C ASP A 262 -19.43 -14.49 -4.52
N GLU A 263 -18.72 -13.75 -5.35
CA GLU A 263 -17.68 -14.25 -6.26
C GLU A 263 -16.38 -13.44 -6.13
N ALA A 264 -15.29 -13.98 -6.67
CA ALA A 264 -13.97 -13.36 -6.59
C ALA A 264 -13.89 -12.08 -7.44
N VAL A 265 -13.61 -10.94 -6.81
CA VAL A 265 -13.69 -9.60 -7.42
C VAL A 265 -12.54 -8.67 -7.03
N ILE A 266 -12.31 -7.67 -7.87
CA ILE A 266 -11.57 -6.45 -7.55
C ILE A 266 -12.59 -5.34 -7.30
N VAL A 267 -12.49 -4.66 -6.16
CA VAL A 267 -13.38 -3.56 -5.80
C VAL A 267 -12.80 -2.23 -6.26
N ILE A 268 -13.52 -1.51 -7.11
CA ILE A 268 -13.16 -0.17 -7.60
C ILE A 268 -13.97 0.85 -6.81
N CYS A 269 -13.29 1.71 -6.05
CA CYS A 269 -13.92 2.67 -5.16
C CYS A 269 -13.85 4.07 -5.75
N GLN A 270 -14.94 4.83 -5.65
CA GLN A 270 -14.96 6.22 -6.11
C GLN A 270 -14.27 7.17 -5.12
N ASN A 271 -14.27 6.79 -3.84
CA ASN A 271 -13.62 7.52 -2.75
C ASN A 271 -12.64 6.60 -2.01
N VAL A 272 -11.79 7.20 -1.19
CA VAL A 272 -10.95 6.46 -0.23
C VAL A 272 -11.85 5.63 0.68
N LEU A 273 -11.57 4.33 0.80
CA LEU A 273 -12.29 3.46 1.72
C LEU A 273 -11.93 3.82 3.17
N THR A 274 -12.95 3.85 4.02
CA THR A 274 -12.73 3.90 5.47
C THR A 274 -12.33 2.52 6.02
N PRO A 275 -11.70 2.47 7.22
CA PRO A 275 -11.40 1.20 7.88
C PRO A 275 -12.65 0.32 8.08
N GLY A 276 -13.77 0.92 8.48
CA GLY A 276 -15.05 0.21 8.64
C GLY A 276 -15.53 -0.43 7.35
N GLN A 277 -15.50 0.31 6.23
CA GLN A 277 -15.89 -0.22 4.92
C GLN A 277 -14.99 -1.37 4.46
N LEU A 278 -13.67 -1.26 4.64
CA LEU A 278 -12.74 -2.33 4.31
C LEU A 278 -13.02 -3.61 5.12
N LEU A 279 -13.27 -3.47 6.43
CA LEU A 279 -13.64 -4.61 7.28
C LEU A 279 -14.94 -5.28 6.81
N MET A 280 -15.88 -4.51 6.25
CA MET A 280 -17.11 -5.05 5.67
C MET A 280 -16.87 -5.80 4.37
N LEU A 281 -15.90 -5.40 3.54
CA LEU A 281 -15.58 -6.11 2.28
C LEU A 281 -14.73 -7.36 2.50
N ARG A 282 -14.05 -7.46 3.64
CA ARG A 282 -13.10 -8.52 3.94
C ARG A 282 -13.75 -9.91 3.78
N GLY A 283 -13.06 -10.78 3.04
CA GLY A 283 -13.47 -12.15 2.83
C GLY A 283 -12.64 -12.82 1.73
N PRO A 284 -12.87 -14.12 1.45
CA PRO A 284 -12.12 -14.87 0.43
C PRO A 284 -12.37 -14.36 -0.99
N HIS A 285 -13.46 -13.62 -1.20
CA HIS A 285 -13.89 -13.10 -2.49
C HIS A 285 -13.27 -11.74 -2.85
N LEU A 286 -12.65 -11.05 -1.88
CA LEU A 286 -11.96 -9.79 -2.13
C LEU A 286 -10.54 -10.07 -2.61
N LEU A 287 -10.30 -9.99 -3.93
CA LEU A 287 -9.00 -10.24 -4.54
C LEU A 287 -8.14 -9.00 -4.68
N GLY A 288 -8.73 -7.81 -4.56
CA GLY A 288 -7.99 -6.56 -4.63
C GLY A 288 -8.88 -5.33 -4.54
N ILE A 289 -8.26 -4.18 -4.32
CA ILE A 289 -8.93 -2.89 -4.18
C ILE A 289 -8.20 -1.85 -5.03
N VAL A 290 -8.98 -1.02 -5.72
CA VAL A 290 -8.52 0.21 -6.36
C VAL A 290 -9.31 1.37 -5.78
N MET A 291 -8.64 2.42 -5.32
CA MET A 291 -9.29 3.62 -4.77
C MET A 291 -8.47 4.88 -5.10
N PRO A 292 -9.03 6.10 -4.93
CA PRO A 292 -8.24 7.32 -4.97
C PRO A 292 -7.18 7.35 -3.87
N ASP A 293 -6.16 8.18 -4.03
CA ASP A 293 -5.13 8.32 -3.02
C ASP A 293 -5.71 8.84 -1.68
N GLY A 294 -5.41 8.10 -0.62
CA GLY A 294 -5.84 8.35 0.75
C GLY A 294 -4.69 8.45 1.74
N GLY A 295 -3.44 8.49 1.26
CA GLY A 295 -2.24 8.45 2.08
C GLY A 295 -1.80 7.03 2.43
N GLU A 296 -0.50 6.77 2.30
CA GLU A 296 0.12 5.45 2.48
C GLU A 296 0.14 4.95 3.93
N THR A 297 0.02 5.89 4.88
CA THR A 297 -0.03 5.67 6.33
C THR A 297 -1.46 5.61 6.87
N SER A 298 -2.46 5.69 6.00
CA SER A 298 -3.86 5.58 6.42
C SER A 298 -4.13 4.21 7.08
N HIS A 299 -5.04 4.19 8.06
CA HIS A 299 -5.45 2.93 8.71
C HIS A 299 -5.97 1.89 7.70
N THR A 300 -6.61 2.35 6.62
CA THR A 300 -7.05 1.51 5.51
C THR A 300 -5.87 0.84 4.81
N ALA A 301 -4.80 1.58 4.52
CA ALA A 301 -3.58 1.05 3.91
C ALA A 301 -2.90 -0.02 4.80
N ILE A 302 -2.81 0.25 6.10
CA ILE A 302 -2.24 -0.67 7.09
C ILE A 302 -3.06 -1.97 7.14
N LEU A 303 -4.39 -1.85 7.22
CA LEU A 303 -5.30 -3.00 7.22
C LEU A 303 -5.18 -3.84 5.95
N ALA A 304 -5.11 -3.21 4.77
CA ALA A 304 -4.96 -3.91 3.50
C ALA A 304 -3.68 -4.75 3.45
N ARG A 305 -2.55 -4.19 3.88
CA ARG A 305 -1.26 -4.92 3.99
C ARG A 305 -1.38 -6.10 4.95
N ARG A 306 -2.00 -5.89 6.10
CA ARG A 306 -2.20 -6.94 7.11
C ARG A 306 -3.06 -8.09 6.59
N PHE A 307 -4.09 -7.78 5.81
CA PHE A 307 -4.95 -8.76 5.17
C PHE A 307 -4.35 -9.38 3.90
N LYS A 308 -3.15 -8.92 3.49
CA LYS A 308 -2.51 -9.30 2.22
C LYS A 308 -3.45 -9.10 1.03
N THR A 309 -4.28 -8.06 1.10
CA THR A 309 -5.19 -7.67 0.02
C THR A 309 -4.46 -6.67 -0.86
N PRO A 310 -4.25 -6.96 -2.15
CA PRO A 310 -3.65 -6.02 -3.09
C PRO A 310 -4.43 -4.70 -3.10
N LEU A 311 -3.74 -3.56 -2.93
CA LEU A 311 -4.35 -2.24 -2.87
C LEU A 311 -3.57 -1.28 -3.76
N LEU A 312 -4.25 -0.69 -4.74
CA LEU A 312 -3.71 0.33 -5.63
C LEU A 312 -4.43 1.66 -5.43
N CYS A 313 -3.66 2.72 -5.20
CA CYS A 313 -4.16 4.09 -5.13
C CYS A 313 -3.92 4.82 -6.45
N LEU A 314 -4.96 5.40 -7.04
CA LEU A 314 -4.89 6.24 -8.24
C LEU A 314 -5.12 7.71 -7.90
N ALA A 315 -4.68 8.62 -8.77
CA ALA A 315 -4.96 10.05 -8.57
C ALA A 315 -6.47 10.37 -8.62
N SER A 316 -7.21 9.65 -9.46
CA SER A 316 -8.67 9.63 -9.49
C SER A 316 -9.12 8.29 -10.08
N THR A 317 -10.31 7.83 -9.67
CA THR A 317 -10.96 6.64 -10.20
C THR A 317 -12.16 6.98 -11.09
N ASP A 318 -12.50 8.26 -11.29
CA ASP A 318 -13.70 8.68 -12.04
C ASP A 318 -13.74 8.15 -13.47
N ALA A 319 -12.58 8.11 -14.15
CA ALA A 319 -12.46 7.56 -15.49
C ALA A 319 -12.78 6.06 -15.55
N LEU A 320 -12.46 5.30 -14.49
CA LEU A 320 -12.81 3.89 -14.39
C LEU A 320 -14.32 3.71 -14.24
N PHE A 321 -14.96 4.53 -13.40
CA PHE A 321 -16.42 4.53 -13.23
C PHE A 321 -17.15 4.89 -14.52
N ALA A 322 -16.65 5.87 -15.27
CA ALA A 322 -17.24 6.27 -16.55
C ALA A 322 -17.09 5.18 -17.63
N ALA A 323 -15.97 4.45 -17.63
CA ALA A 323 -15.74 3.35 -18.56
C ALA A 323 -16.56 2.10 -18.22
N GLY A 324 -16.74 1.80 -16.92
CA GLY A 324 -17.46 0.60 -16.46
C GLY A 324 -16.81 -0.71 -16.91
N ALA A 325 -15.49 -0.72 -17.10
CA ALA A 325 -14.75 -1.87 -17.62
C ALA A 325 -14.77 -3.06 -16.65
N ASP A 326 -14.72 -4.27 -17.22
CA ASP A 326 -14.73 -5.56 -16.53
C ASP A 326 -14.19 -6.64 -17.50
N PRO A 327 -13.22 -7.51 -17.15
CA PRO A 327 -12.50 -7.61 -15.87
C PRO A 327 -11.27 -6.70 -15.79
N PHE A 328 -10.67 -6.64 -14.60
CA PHE A 328 -9.39 -5.98 -14.38
C PHE A 328 -8.28 -6.97 -14.01
N LEU A 329 -7.08 -6.67 -14.47
CA LEU A 329 -5.84 -7.17 -13.88
C LEU A 329 -5.26 -6.08 -12.99
N LEU A 330 -5.22 -6.33 -11.69
CA LEU A 330 -4.55 -5.52 -10.70
C LEU A 330 -3.15 -6.08 -10.46
N ALA A 331 -2.12 -5.27 -10.70
CA ALA A 331 -0.74 -5.58 -10.38
C ALA A 331 -0.20 -4.53 -9.40
N ALA A 332 -0.70 -4.58 -8.16
CA ALA A 332 -0.38 -3.60 -7.13
C ALA A 332 1.13 -3.56 -6.82
N SER A 333 1.84 -4.69 -6.85
CA SER A 333 3.30 -4.72 -6.72
C SER A 333 4.06 -3.89 -7.77
N HIS A 334 3.42 -3.61 -8.91
CA HIS A 334 3.98 -2.80 -10.00
C HIS A 334 3.32 -1.42 -10.10
N GLY A 335 2.35 -1.11 -9.24
CA GLY A 335 1.57 0.12 -9.33
C GLY A 335 0.65 0.19 -10.55
N LEU A 336 0.20 -0.96 -11.09
CA LEU A 336 -0.55 -1.01 -12.36
C LEU A 336 -1.95 -1.60 -12.19
N LEU A 337 -2.88 -1.08 -12.99
CA LEU A 337 -4.20 -1.66 -13.26
C LEU A 337 -4.39 -1.72 -14.77
N LEU A 338 -4.87 -2.85 -15.28
CA LEU A 338 -5.20 -3.04 -16.70
C LEU A 338 -6.66 -3.44 -16.83
N SER A 339 -7.42 -2.75 -17.68
CA SER A 339 -8.82 -3.09 -18.00
C SER A 339 -8.87 -4.03 -19.18
N GLU A 340 -9.83 -4.94 -19.17
CA GLU A 340 -10.05 -5.88 -20.27
C GLU A 340 -8.72 -6.53 -20.71
N PRO A 341 -8.01 -7.20 -19.77
CA PRO A 341 -6.65 -7.68 -20.00
C PRO A 341 -6.61 -8.68 -21.16
N ASP A 342 -5.78 -8.36 -22.15
CA ASP A 342 -5.49 -9.17 -23.32
C ASP A 342 -4.60 -10.38 -22.97
N GLU A 343 -4.29 -11.19 -23.97
CA GLU A 343 -3.46 -12.39 -23.79
C GLU A 343 -2.06 -12.08 -23.28
N VAL A 344 -1.48 -10.92 -23.64
CA VAL A 344 -0.17 -10.49 -23.14
C VAL A 344 -0.27 -10.24 -21.63
N ALA A 345 -1.26 -9.48 -21.19
CA ALA A 345 -1.48 -9.18 -19.77
C ALA A 345 -1.75 -10.46 -18.96
N ARG A 346 -2.57 -11.38 -19.48
CA ARG A 346 -2.85 -12.68 -18.85
C ARG A 346 -1.61 -13.56 -18.77
N ARG A 347 -0.81 -13.61 -19.83
CA ARG A 347 0.44 -14.36 -19.86
C ARG A 347 1.45 -13.81 -18.86
N TRP A 348 1.57 -12.49 -18.78
CA TRP A 348 2.41 -11.83 -17.78
C TRP A 348 2.02 -12.24 -16.35
N LEU A 349 0.72 -12.20 -16.02
CA LEU A 349 0.23 -12.59 -14.70
C LEU A 349 0.55 -14.05 -14.37
N ALA A 350 0.47 -14.94 -15.36
CA ALA A 350 0.83 -16.35 -15.18
C ALA A 350 2.32 -16.50 -14.83
N LEU A 351 3.21 -15.77 -15.52
CA LEU A 351 4.64 -15.76 -15.23
C LEU A 351 4.94 -15.14 -13.85
N GLU A 352 4.26 -14.05 -13.51
CA GLU A 352 4.42 -13.39 -12.21
C GLU A 352 3.95 -14.28 -11.05
N SER A 353 2.88 -15.06 -11.25
CA SER A 353 2.40 -16.04 -10.27
C SER A 353 3.43 -17.15 -10.04
N VAL A 354 4.19 -17.56 -11.06
CA VAL A 354 5.27 -18.54 -10.92
C VAL A 354 6.42 -17.94 -10.11
N LYS A 355 6.86 -16.72 -10.44
CA LYS A 355 7.90 -15.98 -9.70
C LYS A 355 7.55 -15.89 -8.21
N GLN A 356 6.34 -15.43 -7.87
CA GLN A 356 5.89 -15.28 -6.48
C GLN A 356 5.91 -16.60 -5.68
N ARG A 357 5.55 -17.73 -6.31
CA ARG A 357 5.60 -19.06 -5.68
C ARG A 357 7.03 -19.56 -5.48
N SER A 358 7.97 -19.08 -6.29
CA SER A 358 9.39 -19.45 -6.23
C SER A 358 10.19 -18.57 -5.26
N MET A 359 9.65 -17.43 -4.81
CA MET A 359 10.35 -16.54 -3.87
C MET A 359 10.74 -17.28 -2.57
N PRO A 360 12.01 -17.23 -2.15
CA PRO A 360 12.46 -17.91 -0.94
C PRO A 360 11.87 -17.26 0.31
N ALA A 361 11.50 -18.08 1.30
CA ALA A 361 10.97 -17.61 2.59
C ALA A 361 12.07 -17.15 3.57
N GLY A 362 13.35 -17.18 3.19
CA GLY A 362 14.51 -16.87 4.02
C GLY A 362 15.58 -16.06 3.26
N GLY A 363 16.59 -15.57 3.98
CA GLY A 363 17.72 -14.84 3.41
C GLY A 363 18.64 -15.71 2.54
N PRO A 364 19.60 -15.09 1.81
CA PRO A 364 20.40 -15.80 0.81
C PRO A 364 21.34 -16.85 1.45
N SER A 365 21.55 -17.97 0.76
CA SER A 365 22.49 -19.01 1.16
C SER A 365 23.92 -18.68 0.71
N ARG A 366 24.94 -19.25 1.38
CA ARG A 366 26.36 -19.10 1.00
C ARG A 366 26.70 -19.70 -0.38
N ALA A 367 25.90 -20.65 -0.87
CA ALA A 367 26.06 -21.20 -2.23
C ALA A 367 25.67 -20.19 -3.34
N ASP A 368 25.06 -19.06 -2.97
CA ASP A 368 24.52 -18.04 -3.89
C ASP A 368 25.50 -16.89 -4.16
N GLU A 369 26.78 -17.03 -3.78
CA GLU A 369 27.83 -16.02 -4.02
C GLU A 369 28.52 -16.18 -5.38
N GLU A 370 28.43 -17.36 -6.02
CA GLU A 370 29.11 -17.59 -7.30
C GLU A 370 28.39 -16.93 -8.49
N MET A 371 29.16 -16.51 -9.50
CA MET A 371 28.62 -15.89 -10.72
C MET A 371 27.70 -16.83 -11.51
N ILE A 372 27.85 -18.16 -11.36
CA ILE A 372 26.96 -19.15 -11.95
C ILE A 372 26.69 -20.29 -10.96
N SER A 373 25.43 -20.70 -10.84
CA SER A 373 24.97 -21.78 -9.97
C SER A 373 23.86 -22.59 -10.66
N GLU A 374 23.54 -23.76 -10.12
CA GLU A 374 22.47 -24.62 -10.67
C GLU A 374 21.11 -23.91 -10.65
N SER A 375 20.86 -23.04 -9.67
CA SER A 375 19.63 -22.23 -9.54
C SER A 375 19.48 -21.15 -10.62
N LEU A 376 20.53 -20.89 -11.42
CA LEU A 376 20.51 -19.97 -12.55
C LEU A 376 20.40 -20.66 -13.91
N VAL A 377 20.26 -21.99 -13.93
CA VAL A 377 20.21 -22.78 -15.17
C VAL A 377 18.84 -23.44 -15.32
N PHE A 378 18.16 -23.09 -16.41
CA PHE A 378 16.93 -23.74 -16.87
C PHE A 378 17.23 -24.54 -18.14
N LEU A 379 16.86 -25.81 -18.14
CA LEU A 379 17.05 -26.68 -19.30
C LEU A 379 15.70 -27.10 -19.85
N ASP A 380 15.62 -27.11 -21.18
CA ASP A 380 14.52 -27.72 -21.93
C ASP A 380 13.14 -27.11 -21.58
N GLU A 381 13.11 -25.78 -21.43
CA GLU A 381 11.89 -24.99 -21.21
C GLU A 381 11.14 -24.75 -22.52
N THR A 382 9.82 -24.60 -22.44
CA THR A 382 8.97 -24.21 -23.58
C THR A 382 8.37 -22.82 -23.31
N LEU A 383 8.90 -21.81 -23.99
CA LEU A 383 8.48 -20.41 -23.85
C LEU A 383 8.02 -19.87 -25.21
N GLY A 384 7.07 -18.94 -25.20
CA GLY A 384 6.37 -18.50 -26.42
C GLY A 384 7.17 -17.54 -27.29
N ASP A 385 8.00 -16.69 -26.68
CA ASP A 385 8.78 -15.70 -27.41
C ASP A 385 9.99 -15.19 -26.61
N LYS A 386 10.76 -14.31 -27.25
CA LYS A 386 11.94 -13.65 -26.67
C LYS A 386 11.66 -12.89 -25.37
N HIS A 387 10.49 -12.26 -25.23
CA HIS A 387 10.16 -11.50 -24.02
C HIS A 387 9.88 -12.45 -22.85
N GLU A 388 9.24 -13.60 -23.09
CA GLU A 388 9.07 -14.61 -22.05
C GLU A 388 10.40 -15.14 -21.55
N VAL A 389 11.37 -15.37 -22.45
CA VAL A 389 12.71 -15.82 -22.08
C VAL A 389 13.43 -14.78 -21.22
N ILE A 390 13.44 -13.52 -21.66
CA ILE A 390 14.08 -12.44 -20.89
C ILE A 390 13.39 -12.28 -19.53
N LYS A 391 12.05 -12.20 -19.50
CA LYS A 391 11.28 -12.09 -18.25
C LYS A 391 11.57 -13.25 -17.30
N ARG A 392 11.56 -14.49 -17.78
CA ARG A 392 11.85 -15.70 -16.99
C ARG A 392 13.23 -15.61 -16.33
N LEU A 393 14.24 -15.18 -17.08
CA LEU A 393 15.60 -15.05 -16.58
C LEU A 393 15.74 -13.90 -15.58
N THR A 394 15.14 -12.74 -15.83
CA THR A 394 15.19 -11.58 -14.92
C THR A 394 14.34 -11.77 -13.66
N ASP A 395 13.19 -12.44 -13.76
CA ASP A 395 12.39 -12.88 -12.61
C ASP A 395 13.21 -13.79 -11.71
N ASN A 396 13.99 -14.71 -12.29
CA ASN A 396 14.82 -15.60 -11.50
C ASN A 396 15.98 -14.87 -10.80
N LEU A 397 16.51 -13.79 -11.38
CA LEU A 397 17.49 -12.96 -10.66
C LEU A 397 16.89 -12.37 -9.38
N ASP A 398 15.64 -11.96 -9.41
CA ASP A 398 14.92 -11.44 -8.23
C ASP A 398 14.64 -12.57 -7.22
N VAL A 399 14.15 -13.73 -7.69
CA VAL A 399 13.96 -14.94 -6.85
C VAL A 399 15.25 -15.36 -6.14
N GLN A 400 16.38 -15.30 -6.84
CA GLN A 400 17.70 -15.63 -6.27
C GLN A 400 18.36 -14.44 -5.55
N GLN A 401 17.65 -13.32 -5.35
CA GLN A 401 18.13 -12.10 -4.66
C GLN A 401 19.42 -11.53 -5.27
N ARG A 402 19.57 -11.65 -6.59
CA ARG A 402 20.69 -11.12 -7.41
C ARG A 402 20.37 -9.78 -8.06
N SER A 403 19.10 -9.36 -8.07
CA SER A 403 18.63 -8.04 -8.49
C SER A 403 17.74 -7.42 -7.42
N VAL A 404 17.74 -6.08 -7.31
CA VAL A 404 16.79 -5.35 -6.45
C VAL A 404 15.40 -5.24 -7.07
N SER A 405 15.29 -5.45 -8.38
CA SER A 405 14.01 -5.44 -9.11
C SER A 405 14.13 -6.22 -10.42
N ALA A 406 13.27 -7.22 -10.62
CA ALA A 406 13.16 -7.91 -11.91
C ALA A 406 12.83 -6.94 -13.06
N THR A 407 11.89 -6.01 -12.82
CA THR A 407 11.42 -5.03 -13.81
C THR A 407 12.53 -4.12 -14.27
N LEU A 408 13.32 -3.57 -13.35
CA LEU A 408 14.44 -2.69 -13.73
C LEU A 408 15.57 -3.46 -14.43
N ALA A 409 15.85 -4.69 -14.00
CA ALA A 409 16.81 -5.56 -14.69
C ALA A 409 16.37 -5.90 -16.11
N GLU A 410 15.08 -6.20 -16.31
CA GLU A 410 14.47 -6.39 -17.64
C GLU A 410 14.67 -5.16 -18.52
N HIS A 411 14.39 -3.96 -18.01
CA HIS A 411 14.62 -2.71 -18.76
C HIS A 411 16.10 -2.55 -19.14
N ALA A 412 17.04 -2.82 -18.24
CA ALA A 412 18.47 -2.71 -18.53
C ALA A 412 18.92 -3.68 -19.64
N ILE A 413 18.38 -4.91 -19.67
CA ILE A 413 18.62 -5.87 -20.76
C ILE A 413 18.04 -5.35 -22.08
N TRP A 414 16.79 -4.87 -22.07
CA TRP A 414 16.14 -4.37 -23.27
C TRP A 414 16.77 -3.10 -23.84
N GLN A 415 17.30 -2.22 -22.99
CA GLN A 415 18.09 -1.07 -23.42
C GLN A 415 19.29 -1.51 -24.28
N ARG A 416 19.97 -2.60 -23.90
CA ARG A 416 21.07 -3.16 -24.70
C ARG A 416 20.58 -3.87 -25.97
N GLU A 417 19.49 -4.63 -25.86
CA GLU A 417 18.90 -5.39 -26.96
C GLU A 417 18.37 -4.48 -28.09
N ALA A 418 17.82 -3.32 -27.73
CA ALA A 418 17.26 -2.35 -28.67
C ALA A 418 18.32 -1.71 -29.58
N VAL A 419 19.58 -1.63 -29.14
CA VAL A 419 20.67 -1.07 -29.96
C VAL A 419 21.04 -2.03 -31.09
N PHE A 420 21.27 -3.31 -30.76
CA PHE A 420 21.53 -4.39 -31.71
C PHE A 420 21.11 -5.71 -31.09
N THR A 421 20.62 -6.64 -31.92
CA THR A 421 20.29 -7.99 -31.47
C THR A 421 21.46 -8.64 -30.73
N THR A 422 21.15 -9.29 -29.61
CA THR A 422 22.14 -10.08 -28.85
C THR A 422 22.27 -11.51 -29.35
N ALA A 423 21.63 -11.84 -30.47
CA ALA A 423 21.86 -13.08 -31.18
C ALA A 423 23.32 -13.15 -31.67
N LEU A 424 24.06 -14.15 -31.20
CA LEU A 424 25.44 -14.41 -31.63
C LEU A 424 25.47 -15.24 -32.93
N GLY A 425 24.40 -15.97 -33.21
CA GLY A 425 24.36 -17.01 -34.24
C GLY A 425 24.55 -18.41 -33.61
N PHE A 426 24.63 -19.44 -34.46
CA PHE A 426 24.80 -20.83 -34.02
C PHE A 426 23.73 -21.33 -33.02
N SER A 427 22.51 -20.79 -33.10
CA SER A 427 21.42 -21.07 -32.17
C SER A 427 21.64 -20.54 -30.73
N ILE A 428 22.45 -19.49 -30.58
CA ILE A 428 22.81 -18.89 -29.28
C ILE A 428 22.53 -17.39 -29.25
N ALA A 429 21.97 -16.90 -28.15
CA ALA A 429 21.90 -15.48 -27.80
C ALA A 429 22.58 -15.18 -26.46
N ILE A 430 23.12 -13.96 -26.33
CA ILE A 430 23.80 -13.51 -25.12
C ILE A 430 23.26 -12.13 -24.67
N PRO A 431 22.02 -12.06 -24.15
CA PRO A 431 21.49 -10.83 -23.57
C PRO A 431 22.36 -10.38 -22.41
N HIS A 432 22.68 -9.09 -22.33
CA HIS A 432 23.58 -8.62 -21.28
C HIS A 432 23.30 -7.18 -20.88
N CYS A 433 23.60 -6.87 -19.61
CA CYS A 433 23.57 -5.50 -19.10
C CYS A 433 24.62 -5.31 -18.01
N GLN A 434 24.98 -4.06 -17.78
CA GLN A 434 25.63 -3.60 -16.57
C GLN A 434 24.70 -2.55 -15.95
N SER A 435 24.35 -2.71 -14.68
CA SER A 435 23.40 -1.80 -14.03
C SER A 435 23.56 -1.81 -12.51
N ALA A 436 23.34 -0.66 -11.88
CA ALA A 436 23.27 -0.51 -10.42
C ALA A 436 22.16 -1.36 -9.78
N VAL A 437 21.13 -1.78 -10.52
CA VAL A 437 20.04 -2.61 -9.99
C VAL A 437 20.45 -4.07 -9.79
N ILE A 438 21.56 -4.48 -10.39
CA ILE A 438 22.12 -5.82 -10.22
C ILE A 438 22.95 -5.83 -8.94
N ALA A 439 22.45 -6.54 -7.93
CA ALA A 439 23.11 -6.68 -6.65
C ALA A 439 24.34 -7.59 -6.74
N ARG A 440 24.33 -8.58 -7.64
CA ARG A 440 25.43 -9.54 -7.83
C ARG A 440 25.59 -9.93 -9.30
N SER A 441 26.81 -9.89 -9.82
CA SER A 441 27.04 -10.32 -11.21
C SER A 441 26.71 -11.80 -11.39
N SER A 442 26.06 -12.13 -12.51
CA SER A 442 25.45 -13.43 -12.72
C SER A 442 25.50 -13.87 -14.19
N ILE A 443 25.65 -15.18 -14.41
CA ILE A 443 25.44 -15.87 -15.68
C ILE A 443 24.18 -16.72 -15.53
N SER A 444 23.10 -16.34 -16.19
CA SER A 444 21.87 -17.15 -16.25
C SER A 444 21.77 -17.88 -17.57
N VAL A 445 21.38 -19.14 -17.55
CA VAL A 445 21.32 -19.98 -18.74
C VAL A 445 19.91 -20.51 -18.91
N LEU A 446 19.39 -20.44 -20.14
CA LEU A 446 18.14 -21.06 -20.52
C LEU A 446 18.31 -21.82 -21.83
N ARG A 447 18.03 -23.12 -21.83
CA ARG A 447 17.90 -23.92 -23.05
C ARG A 447 16.42 -24.17 -23.34
N LEU A 448 16.01 -23.89 -24.57
CA LEU A 448 14.64 -24.10 -25.06
C LEU A 448 14.49 -25.51 -25.65
N ASN A 449 13.28 -26.08 -25.58
CA ASN A 449 12.95 -27.30 -26.34
C ASN A 449 13.01 -27.04 -27.85
N GLU A 450 12.35 -25.96 -28.28
CA GLU A 450 12.26 -25.53 -29.67
C GLU A 450 12.96 -24.16 -29.86
N PRO A 451 13.71 -23.94 -30.95
CA PRO A 451 14.33 -22.65 -31.22
C PRO A 451 13.28 -21.54 -31.42
N LEU A 452 13.54 -20.35 -30.88
CA LEU A 452 12.72 -19.15 -31.06
C LEU A 452 13.41 -18.12 -31.96
N ASP A 453 12.64 -17.33 -32.70
CA ASP A 453 13.19 -16.18 -33.42
C ASP A 453 13.69 -15.12 -32.43
N TRP A 454 14.97 -14.80 -32.49
CA TRP A 454 15.62 -13.81 -31.64
C TRP A 454 15.89 -12.48 -32.37
N GLY A 455 15.21 -12.26 -33.49
CA GLY A 455 15.38 -11.11 -34.37
C GLY A 455 16.39 -11.37 -35.48
N ASN A 456 16.25 -10.62 -36.57
CA ASN A 456 17.05 -10.78 -37.79
C ASN A 456 17.03 -12.21 -38.37
N SER A 457 15.92 -12.95 -38.19
CA SER A 457 15.75 -14.34 -38.65
C SER A 457 16.75 -15.34 -38.02
N VAL A 458 17.30 -15.03 -36.84
CA VAL A 458 18.19 -15.94 -36.12
C VAL A 458 17.36 -16.77 -35.14
N ALA A 459 17.22 -18.07 -35.44
CA ALA A 459 16.62 -19.02 -34.52
C ALA A 459 17.59 -19.36 -33.38
N VAL A 460 17.16 -19.21 -32.13
CA VAL A 460 17.96 -19.40 -30.91
C VAL A 460 17.35 -20.47 -30.03
N LYS A 461 18.17 -21.44 -29.61
CA LYS A 461 17.80 -22.51 -28.68
C LYS A 461 18.48 -22.38 -27.31
N LEU A 462 19.64 -21.73 -27.23
CA LEU A 462 20.37 -21.51 -25.98
C LEU A 462 20.56 -20.02 -25.72
N VAL A 463 20.15 -19.56 -24.56
CA VAL A 463 20.31 -18.18 -24.10
C VAL A 463 21.23 -18.16 -22.89
N ILE A 464 22.28 -17.36 -22.95
CA ILE A 464 23.23 -17.16 -21.86
C ILE A 464 23.20 -15.67 -21.49
N MET A 465 22.38 -15.32 -20.49
CA MET A 465 22.24 -13.95 -20.03
C MET A 465 23.35 -13.57 -19.05
N LEU A 466 23.97 -12.41 -19.27
CA LEU A 466 25.05 -11.87 -18.43
C LEU A 466 24.61 -10.55 -17.80
N THR A 467 24.39 -10.55 -16.49
CA THR A 467 24.05 -9.35 -15.74
C THR A 467 25.19 -8.96 -14.83
N LEU A 468 25.64 -7.71 -14.90
CA LEU A 468 26.80 -7.24 -14.17
C LEU A 468 26.42 -6.11 -13.21
N SER A 469 26.94 -6.18 -11.99
CA SER A 469 26.82 -5.08 -11.03
C SER A 469 27.76 -3.94 -11.40
N GLU A 470 27.31 -2.70 -11.25
CA GLU A 470 28.19 -1.51 -11.34
C GLU A 470 29.13 -1.39 -10.14
N HIS A 471 28.78 -2.02 -9.02
CA HIS A 471 29.55 -1.94 -7.78
C HIS A 471 30.72 -2.94 -7.74
N GLU A 472 30.78 -3.88 -8.68
CA GLU A 472 31.85 -4.86 -8.79
C GLU A 472 32.95 -4.38 -9.75
N GLN A 473 34.22 -4.60 -9.39
CA GLN A 473 35.37 -4.11 -10.16
C GLN A 473 35.42 -4.66 -11.60
N ALA A 474 36.06 -3.91 -12.51
CA ALA A 474 36.07 -4.06 -13.97
C ALA A 474 36.59 -5.40 -14.58
N GLN A 475 36.78 -6.47 -13.80
CA GLN A 475 37.22 -7.79 -14.30
C GLN A 475 36.14 -8.51 -15.14
N HIS A 476 34.85 -8.19 -14.97
CA HIS A 476 33.76 -8.96 -15.57
C HIS A 476 33.59 -8.79 -17.10
N MET A 477 34.02 -7.67 -17.70
CA MET A 477 34.02 -7.51 -19.17
C MET A 477 34.92 -8.53 -19.90
N ARG A 478 35.97 -9.03 -19.22
CA ARG A 478 36.83 -10.09 -19.76
C ARG A 478 36.08 -11.42 -19.86
N ILE A 479 35.19 -11.70 -18.91
CA ILE A 479 34.38 -12.92 -18.87
C ILE A 479 33.47 -12.99 -20.12
N PHE A 480 32.77 -11.90 -20.45
CA PHE A 480 31.97 -11.82 -21.68
C PHE A 480 32.81 -12.10 -22.93
N SER A 481 33.95 -11.43 -23.06
CA SER A 481 34.82 -11.56 -24.24
C SER A 481 35.34 -12.99 -24.43
N VAL A 482 35.65 -13.69 -23.33
CA VAL A 482 36.13 -15.07 -23.37
C VAL A 482 34.99 -16.05 -23.65
N LEU A 483 33.84 -15.91 -22.99
CA LEU A 483 32.66 -16.73 -23.27
C LEU A 483 32.23 -16.59 -24.73
N ALA A 484 32.09 -15.37 -25.24
CA ALA A 484 31.72 -15.13 -26.64
C ALA A 484 32.71 -15.79 -27.61
N ARG A 485 34.02 -15.70 -27.34
CA ARG A 485 35.05 -16.38 -28.16
C ARG A 485 34.96 -17.89 -28.07
N ARG A 486 34.71 -18.44 -26.88
CA ARG A 486 34.56 -19.90 -26.68
C ARG A 486 33.35 -20.45 -27.38
N LEU A 487 32.24 -19.71 -27.39
CA LEU A 487 31.02 -20.07 -28.10
C LEU A 487 31.20 -20.12 -29.63
N MET A 488 32.29 -19.58 -30.19
CA MET A 488 32.65 -19.77 -31.60
C MET A 488 33.13 -21.20 -31.90
N HIS A 489 33.59 -21.97 -30.91
CA HIS A 489 34.03 -23.36 -31.10
C HIS A 489 32.84 -24.33 -31.08
N GLU A 490 32.69 -25.09 -32.16
CA GLU A 490 31.59 -26.05 -32.34
C GLU A 490 31.53 -27.12 -31.26
N SER A 491 32.67 -27.73 -30.91
CA SER A 491 32.75 -28.75 -29.85
C SER A 491 32.30 -28.23 -28.49
N PHE A 492 32.45 -26.94 -28.20
CA PHE A 492 31.94 -26.35 -26.96
C PHE A 492 30.42 -26.16 -27.02
N ARG A 493 29.90 -25.66 -28.14
CA ARG A 493 28.45 -25.51 -28.33
C ARG A 493 27.72 -26.84 -28.24
N GLU A 494 28.26 -27.90 -28.84
CA GLU A 494 27.67 -29.24 -28.77
C GLU A 494 27.62 -29.77 -27.33
N ARG A 495 28.68 -29.55 -26.53
CA ARG A 495 28.69 -29.90 -25.11
C ARG A 495 27.61 -29.14 -24.32
N LEU A 496 27.46 -27.84 -24.54
CA LEU A 496 26.41 -27.05 -23.88
C LEU A 496 25.00 -27.51 -24.30
N MET A 497 24.79 -27.77 -25.58
CA MET A 497 23.51 -28.28 -26.10
C MET A 497 23.20 -29.70 -25.61
N GLY A 498 24.23 -30.51 -25.34
CA GLY A 498 24.11 -31.89 -24.85
C GLY A 498 24.08 -32.05 -23.33
N ALA A 499 24.29 -30.99 -22.54
CA ALA A 499 24.28 -31.07 -21.08
C ALA A 499 22.91 -31.57 -20.57
N GLY A 500 22.89 -32.66 -19.81
CA GLY A 500 21.65 -33.29 -19.35
C GLY A 500 21.12 -32.73 -18.04
N THR A 501 21.95 -32.01 -17.28
CA THR A 501 21.60 -31.48 -15.96
C THR A 501 22.11 -30.04 -15.76
N PRO A 502 21.44 -29.24 -14.90
CA PRO A 502 21.94 -27.92 -14.51
C PRO A 502 23.39 -27.95 -14.02
N ARG A 503 23.75 -28.96 -13.23
CA ARG A 503 25.11 -29.15 -12.70
C ARG A 503 26.16 -29.34 -13.80
N GLU A 504 25.87 -30.14 -14.82
CA GLU A 504 26.77 -30.31 -15.96
C GLU A 504 26.96 -29.01 -16.73
N MET A 505 25.88 -28.27 -16.98
CA MET A 505 25.94 -26.94 -17.62
C MET A 505 26.80 -25.96 -16.82
N VAL A 506 26.62 -25.90 -15.50
CA VAL A 506 27.42 -25.07 -14.59
C VAL A 506 28.89 -25.44 -14.69
N ASN A 507 29.24 -26.73 -14.62
CA ASN A 507 30.63 -27.17 -14.70
C ASN A 507 31.30 -26.78 -16.03
N LEU A 508 30.61 -26.98 -17.16
CA LEU A 508 31.11 -26.61 -18.49
C LEU A 508 31.41 -25.10 -18.62
N LEU A 509 30.55 -24.26 -18.06
CA LEU A 509 30.73 -22.81 -18.08
C LEU A 509 31.75 -22.34 -17.05
N ARG A 510 31.77 -22.96 -15.86
CA ARG A 510 32.69 -22.62 -14.78
C ARG A 510 34.15 -22.92 -15.14
N GLU A 511 34.42 -24.01 -15.86
CA GLU A 511 35.77 -24.32 -16.38
C GLU A 511 36.35 -23.16 -17.20
N GLU A 512 35.52 -22.46 -17.97
CA GLU A 512 35.94 -21.33 -18.82
C GLU A 512 35.96 -19.99 -18.06
N VAL A 513 35.15 -19.84 -17.01
CA VAL A 513 35.10 -18.64 -16.15
C VAL A 513 36.25 -18.63 -15.13
N ILE A 514 36.62 -19.78 -14.55
CA ILE A 514 37.71 -19.92 -13.58
C ILE A 514 39.10 -19.73 -14.22
N LEU A 515 39.26 -19.97 -15.52
CA LEU A 515 40.51 -19.66 -16.24
C LEU A 515 40.89 -18.16 -16.23
N LEU A 516 40.10 -17.30 -15.57
CA LEU A 516 40.24 -15.84 -15.53
C LEU A 516 40.25 -15.22 -14.12
N SER A 517 40.08 -16.01 -13.05
CA SER A 517 40.34 -15.61 -11.66
C SER A 517 41.74 -16.04 -11.25
#